data_AF-A0A2V7FHB9-F1
#
_entry.id   AF-A0A2V7FHB9-F1
#
_cell.length_a   1.000
_cell.length_b   1.000
_cell.length_c   1.000
_cell.angle_alpha   90.00
_cell.angle_beta   90.00
_cell.angle_gamma   90.00
#
_symmetry.space_group_name_H-M   'P 1'
#
loop_
_entity.id
_entity.type
_entity.pdbx_description
1 polymer ?
#
loop_
_entity_poly.entity_id
_entity_poly.type
_entity_poly.pdbx_seq_one_letter_code
_entity_poly.pdbx_strand_id
1 'polypeptide(L)'
;SWCREYPDTLRRLYPMANVSATRPPRILFIVERVTDAFVRRIKQLSFLEIDCLEFRHLEVNGASAVYFDLVERLRRAAPVEPLSDDERVIITTPVWTPKRIEAESPVVQPAWRPVAEPPAVQPSAWAPATADHAPFVAPEPAPSVEEVASTVPGLGVSL
;
A
#
# COMPACT_ATOMS: atom_id res chain seq x y z
N SER A 1 -18.78 -2.32 8.68
CA SER A 1 -18.83 -3.50 7.80
C SER A 1 -17.44 -4.10 7.64
N TRP A 2 -16.44 -3.35 7.15
CA TRP A 2 -15.09 -3.86 6.80
C TRP A 2 -14.38 -4.70 7.88
N CYS A 3 -14.31 -4.25 9.13
CA CYS A 3 -13.65 -5.00 10.20
C CYS A 3 -14.23 -6.40 10.45
N ARG A 4 -15.52 -6.61 10.14
CA ARG A 4 -16.19 -7.91 10.26
C ARG A 4 -15.93 -8.80 9.06
N GLU A 5 -15.66 -8.20 7.91
CA GLU A 5 -15.39 -8.88 6.64
C GLU A 5 -13.94 -9.36 6.55
N TYR A 6 -12.99 -8.61 7.12
CA TYR A 6 -11.55 -8.93 7.09
C TYR A 6 -10.94 -9.12 8.49
N PRO A 7 -11.43 -10.07 9.31
CA PRO A 7 -10.95 -10.25 10.68
C PRO A 7 -9.48 -10.70 10.73
N ASP A 8 -9.04 -11.54 9.79
CA ASP A 8 -7.65 -12.02 9.74
C ASP A 8 -6.66 -10.94 9.33
N THR A 9 -7.08 -10.01 8.46
CA THR A 9 -6.29 -8.83 8.12
C THR A 9 -6.08 -7.96 9.35
N LEU A 10 -7.12 -7.73 10.15
CA LEU A 10 -6.98 -6.98 11.40
C LEU A 10 -6.03 -7.66 12.39
N ARG A 11 -6.12 -8.99 12.55
CA ARG A 11 -5.20 -9.74 13.42
C ARG A 11 -3.74 -9.62 12.97
N ARG A 12 -3.48 -9.64 11.67
CA ARG A 12 -2.10 -9.46 11.14
C ARG A 12 -1.58 -8.04 11.30
N LEU A 13 -2.41 -7.03 11.01
CA LEU A 13 -2.00 -5.62 11.11
C LEU A 13 -1.84 -5.15 12.56
N TYR A 14 -2.64 -5.72 13.47
CA TYR A 14 -2.67 -5.33 14.87
C TYR A 14 -2.70 -6.55 15.80
N PRO A 15 -1.63 -7.38 15.82
CA PRO A 15 -1.61 -8.65 16.55
C PRO A 15 -1.74 -8.47 18.07
N MET A 16 -1.36 -7.31 18.59
CA MET A 16 -1.47 -6.97 20.02
C MET A 16 -2.56 -5.93 20.31
N ALA A 17 -3.50 -5.69 19.39
CA ALA A 17 -4.58 -4.75 19.66
C ALA A 17 -5.58 -5.33 20.65
N ASN A 18 -5.60 -4.76 21.86
CA ASN A 18 -6.73 -4.88 22.77
C ASN A 18 -7.77 -3.82 22.44
N VAL A 19 -9.00 -4.26 22.18
CA VAL A 19 -10.15 -3.38 22.06
C VAL A 19 -10.56 -2.99 23.48
N SER A 20 -10.38 -1.72 23.82
CA SER A 20 -10.80 -1.15 25.10
C SER A 20 -11.56 0.15 24.86
N ALA A 21 -12.65 0.35 25.61
CA ALA A 21 -13.39 1.61 25.60
C ALA A 21 -12.57 2.78 26.17
N THR A 22 -11.51 2.50 26.93
CA THR A 22 -10.63 3.53 27.51
C THR A 22 -9.52 3.97 26.57
N ARG A 23 -9.33 3.28 25.44
CA ARG A 23 -8.33 3.65 24.45
C ARG A 23 -8.91 4.71 23.50
N PRO A 24 -8.13 5.74 23.12
CA PRO A 24 -8.54 6.66 22.09
C PRO A 24 -8.95 5.95 20.79
N PRO A 25 -9.96 6.47 20.07
CA PRO A 25 -10.40 5.88 18.81
C PRO A 25 -9.27 5.95 17.77
N ARG A 26 -9.05 4.83 17.08
CA ARG A 26 -8.14 4.75 15.93
C ARG A 26 -8.95 4.90 14.65
N ILE A 27 -8.52 5.79 13.78
CA ILE A 27 -9.11 5.95 12.44
C ILE A 27 -8.28 5.16 11.44
N LEU A 28 -8.95 4.37 10.61
CA LEU A 28 -8.33 3.63 9.52
C LEU A 28 -8.87 4.16 8.19
N PHE A 29 -7.98 4.57 7.29
CA PHE A 29 -8.32 4.83 5.90
C PHE A 29 -7.91 3.64 5.06
N ILE A 30 -8.84 3.07 4.29
CA ILE A 30 -8.58 1.93 3.40
C ILE A 30 -8.91 2.39 1.99
N VAL A 31 -7.89 2.52 1.15
CA VAL A 31 -8.00 3.14 -0.19
C VAL A 31 -7.15 2.36 -1.18
N GLU A 32 -7.39 2.49 -2.49
CA GLU A 32 -6.55 1.82 -3.48
C GLU A 32 -5.15 2.43 -3.55
N ARG A 33 -5.05 3.75 -3.34
CA ARG A 33 -3.79 4.49 -3.40
C ARG A 33 -3.79 5.68 -2.46
N VAL A 34 -2.74 5.80 -1.66
CA VAL A 34 -2.47 6.94 -0.80
C VAL A 34 -1.57 7.91 -1.56
N THR A 35 -2.00 9.17 -1.65
CA THR A 35 -1.25 10.23 -2.33
C THR A 35 -0.64 11.20 -1.33
N ASP A 36 0.42 11.92 -1.72
CA ASP A 36 1.01 12.96 -0.85
C ASP A 36 0.00 14.03 -0.46
N ALA A 37 -0.90 14.41 -1.37
CA ALA A 37 -1.97 15.36 -1.08
C ALA A 37 -2.95 14.83 -0.03
N PHE A 38 -3.28 13.54 -0.10
CA PHE A 38 -4.08 12.86 0.91
C PHE A 38 -3.37 12.88 2.27
N VAL A 39 -2.10 12.46 2.32
CA VAL A 39 -1.28 12.46 3.54
C VAL A 39 -1.21 13.85 4.18
N ARG A 40 -1.00 14.90 3.38
CA ARG A 40 -0.99 16.28 3.86
C ARG A 40 -2.32 16.69 4.50
N ARG A 41 -3.46 16.29 3.93
CA ARG A 41 -4.80 16.61 4.45
C ARG A 41 -5.10 15.84 5.74
N ILE A 42 -4.80 14.54 5.79
CA ILE A 42 -5.08 13.74 7.01
C ILE A 42 -4.23 14.20 8.21
N LYS A 43 -3.03 14.76 7.98
CA LYS A 43 -2.20 15.36 9.04
C LYS A 43 -2.85 16.56 9.72
N GLN A 44 -3.80 17.22 9.05
CA GLN A 44 -4.57 18.34 9.61
C GLN A 44 -5.72 17.88 10.53
N LEU A 45 -6.07 16.60 10.52
CA LEU A 45 -7.08 16.05 11.42
C LEU A 45 -6.56 16.00 12.86
N SER A 46 -7.47 16.03 13.84
CA SER A 46 -7.15 16.08 15.27
C SER A 46 -7.09 14.71 15.97
N PHE A 47 -7.20 13.61 15.21
CA PHE A 47 -7.15 12.26 15.78
C PHE A 47 -5.75 11.88 16.28
N LEU A 48 -5.69 11.13 17.39
CA LEU A 48 -4.44 10.68 18.00
C LEU A 48 -3.76 9.57 17.21
N GLU A 49 -4.53 8.63 16.68
CA GLU A 49 -4.03 7.47 15.94
C GLU A 49 -4.77 7.37 14.59
N ILE A 50 -4.04 7.58 13.49
CA ILE A 50 -4.53 7.34 12.13
C ILE A 50 -3.61 6.34 11.44
N ASP A 51 -4.18 5.31 10.82
CA ASP A 51 -3.46 4.37 9.96
C ASP A 51 -4.07 4.40 8.56
N CYS A 52 -3.23 4.44 7.52
CA CYS A 52 -3.67 4.36 6.12
C CYS A 52 -3.21 3.05 5.51
N LEU A 53 -4.15 2.35 4.91
CA LEU A 53 -3.98 1.07 4.27
C LEU A 53 -4.25 1.22 2.77
N GLU A 54 -3.32 0.77 1.94
CA GLU A 54 -3.59 0.53 0.53
C GLU A 54 -4.16 -0.86 0.33
N PHE A 55 -5.22 -1.00 -0.46
CA PHE A 55 -5.71 -2.31 -0.88
C PHE A 55 -5.48 -2.55 -2.36
N ARG A 56 -5.19 -3.80 -2.70
CA ARG A 56 -5.04 -4.25 -4.09
C ARG A 56 -5.79 -5.55 -4.29
N HIS A 57 -6.42 -5.67 -5.44
CA HIS A 57 -6.96 -6.94 -5.92
C HIS A 57 -5.83 -7.71 -6.61
N LEU A 58 -5.69 -8.98 -6.24
CA LEU A 58 -4.75 -9.90 -6.84
C LEU A 58 -5.53 -11.12 -7.35
N GLU A 59 -5.08 -11.66 -8.46
CA GLU A 59 -5.50 -12.97 -8.93
C GLU A 59 -4.33 -13.93 -8.84
N VAL A 60 -4.48 -15.00 -8.06
CA VAL A 60 -3.47 -16.03 -7.88
C VAL A 60 -4.10 -17.38 -8.20
N ASN A 61 -3.61 -18.03 -9.26
CA ASN A 61 -4.12 -19.32 -9.75
C ASN A 61 -5.64 -19.33 -10.02
N GLY A 62 -6.18 -18.22 -10.57
CA GLY A 62 -7.61 -18.06 -10.84
C GLY A 62 -8.48 -17.77 -9.60
N ALA A 63 -7.89 -17.66 -8.42
CA ALA A 63 -8.57 -17.19 -7.22
C ALA A 63 -8.34 -15.68 -7.02
N SER A 64 -9.43 -14.92 -6.82
CA SER A 64 -9.35 -13.50 -6.48
C SER A 64 -9.10 -13.33 -4.97
N ALA A 65 -8.12 -12.50 -4.63
CA ALA A 65 -7.78 -12.14 -3.26
C ALA A 65 -7.59 -10.64 -3.14
N VAL A 66 -7.84 -10.09 -1.95
CA VAL A 66 -7.52 -8.69 -1.64
C VAL A 66 -6.37 -8.66 -0.64
N TYR A 67 -5.33 -7.91 -0.98
CA TYR A 67 -4.19 -7.65 -0.11
C TYR A 67 -4.25 -6.24 0.42
N PHE A 68 -3.83 -6.04 1.67
CA PHE A 68 -3.81 -4.75 2.35
C PHE A 68 -2.41 -4.47 2.86
N ASP A 69 -1.89 -3.27 2.59
CA ASP A 69 -0.59 -2.82 3.04
C ASP A 69 -0.71 -1.57 3.91
N LEU A 70 0.01 -1.53 5.04
CA LEU A 70 0.07 -0.36 5.90
C LEU A 70 1.11 0.61 5.36
N VAL A 71 0.63 1.68 4.73
CA VAL A 71 1.51 2.62 4.03
C VAL A 71 1.84 3.88 4.83
N GLU A 72 0.96 4.31 5.74
CA GLU A 72 1.22 5.48 6.59
C GLU A 72 0.64 5.26 7.99
N ARG A 73 1.42 5.63 9.01
CA ARG A 73 1.01 5.62 10.42
C ARG A 73 1.26 6.98 11.04
N LEU A 74 0.18 7.69 11.36
CA LEU A 74 0.22 8.95 12.06
C LEU A 74 -0.14 8.74 13.53
N ARG A 75 0.72 9.26 14.40
CA ARG A 75 0.55 9.24 15.84
C ARG A 75 0.80 10.65 16.37
N ARG A 76 -0.16 11.17 17.12
CA ARG A 76 -0.03 12.46 17.82
C ARG A 76 0.20 12.19 19.30
N ALA A 77 1.07 12.98 19.92
CA ALA A 77 1.21 12.97 21.37
C ALA A 77 -0.11 13.38 22.01
N ALA A 78 -0.52 12.68 23.07
CA ALA A 78 -1.59 13.18 23.92
C ALA A 78 -1.17 14.56 24.45
N PRO A 79 -2.10 15.53 24.55
CA PRO A 79 -1.80 16.79 25.22
C PRO A 79 -1.26 16.48 26.62
N VAL A 80 -0.01 16.82 26.87
CA VAL A 80 0.53 16.85 28.22
C VAL A 80 -0.05 18.10 28.83
N GLU A 81 -1.02 17.96 29.73
CA GLU A 81 -1.46 19.11 30.53
C GLU A 81 -0.21 19.67 31.24
N PRO A 82 0.10 20.97 31.08
CA PRO A 82 1.20 21.55 31.80
C PRO A 82 0.87 21.46 33.29
N LEU A 83 1.66 20.66 34.02
CA LEU A 83 1.72 20.74 35.46
C LEU A 83 1.91 22.21 35.83
N SER A 84 0.99 22.73 36.62
CA SER A 84 0.98 24.08 37.16
C SER A 84 2.38 24.48 37.65
N ASP A 85 2.77 25.71 37.32
CA ASP A 85 4.09 26.32 37.49
C ASP A 85 4.47 26.60 38.97
N ASP A 86 4.07 25.74 39.91
CA ASP A 86 4.21 25.94 41.37
C ASP A 86 5.22 25.00 42.05
N GLU A 87 5.96 24.20 41.30
CA GLU A 87 7.11 23.47 41.87
C GLU A 87 8.31 23.52 40.94
N ARG A 88 8.99 24.69 40.93
CA ARG A 88 10.40 24.79 40.54
C ARG A 88 11.26 24.08 41.58
N VAL A 89 11.12 22.76 41.69
CA VAL A 89 12.18 21.92 42.22
C VAL A 89 13.06 21.55 41.05
N ILE A 90 14.30 22.00 41.14
CA ILE A 90 15.38 21.80 40.20
C ILE A 90 15.53 20.29 39.95
N ILE A 91 14.91 19.78 38.88
CA ILE A 91 15.33 18.53 38.28
C ILE A 91 16.47 18.92 37.34
N THR A 92 17.68 18.81 37.85
CA THR A 92 18.91 18.76 37.05
C THR A 92 18.73 17.70 35.98
N THR A 93 18.39 18.14 34.77
CA THR A 93 18.55 17.33 33.57
C THR A 93 20.02 16.93 33.46
N PRO A 94 20.39 15.64 33.44
CA PRO A 94 21.68 15.31 32.87
C PRO A 94 21.56 15.68 31.39
N VAL A 95 22.31 16.69 30.97
CA VAL A 95 22.61 16.91 29.55
C VAL A 95 23.26 15.61 29.08
N TRP A 96 22.47 14.75 28.45
CA TRP A 96 22.98 13.61 27.71
C TRP A 96 23.67 14.19 26.48
N THR A 97 24.96 14.50 26.62
CA THR A 97 25.83 14.58 25.46
C THR A 97 25.72 13.24 24.76
N PRO A 98 25.28 13.17 23.49
CA PRO A 98 25.43 11.94 22.75
C PRO A 98 26.94 11.73 22.61
N LYS A 99 27.50 10.89 23.49
CA LYS A 99 28.80 10.29 23.26
C LYS A 99 28.62 9.57 21.93
N ARG A 100 29.18 10.15 20.86
CA ARG A 100 29.32 9.51 19.56
C ARG A 100 29.99 8.18 19.84
N ILE A 101 29.17 7.13 19.92
CA ILE A 101 29.64 5.78 19.76
C ILE A 101 30.00 5.75 18.29
N GLU A 102 31.31 5.86 18.03
CA GLU A 102 31.90 5.39 16.80
C GLU A 102 31.60 3.89 16.80
N ALA A 103 30.39 3.55 16.33
CA ALA A 103 30.05 2.20 16.00
C ALA A 103 30.94 1.90 14.81
N GLU A 104 32.07 1.26 15.08
CA GLU A 104 32.79 0.50 14.08
C GLU A 104 31.72 -0.39 13.44
N SER A 105 31.33 -0.06 12.20
CA SER A 105 30.36 -0.84 11.46
C SER A 105 30.83 -2.28 11.50
N PRO A 106 30.07 -3.24 12.06
CA PRO A 106 30.40 -4.62 11.82
C PRO A 106 30.29 -4.80 10.31
N VAL A 107 31.43 -4.98 9.65
CA VAL A 107 31.47 -5.47 8.28
C VAL A 107 30.89 -6.87 8.36
N VAL A 108 29.57 -6.96 8.25
CA VAL A 108 28.90 -8.23 7.98
C VAL A 108 29.33 -8.57 6.58
N GLN A 109 30.39 -9.39 6.48
CA GLN A 109 30.73 -10.04 5.22
C GLN A 109 29.48 -10.80 4.80
N PRO A 110 28.88 -10.48 3.66
CA PRO A 110 27.68 -11.15 3.27
C PRO A 110 28.10 -12.56 2.87
N ALA A 111 27.60 -13.56 3.61
CA ALA A 111 27.91 -14.98 3.39
C ALA A 111 27.21 -15.53 2.14
N TRP A 112 27.35 -14.84 1.01
CA TRP A 112 27.06 -15.43 -0.28
C TRP A 112 28.13 -16.50 -0.51
N ARG A 113 27.77 -17.75 -0.26
CA ARG A 113 28.48 -18.83 -0.95
C ARG A 113 28.27 -18.58 -2.44
N PRO A 114 29.33 -18.56 -3.27
CA PRO A 114 29.13 -18.71 -4.69
C PRO A 114 28.33 -20.00 -4.88
N VAL A 115 27.09 -19.87 -5.33
CA VAL A 115 26.38 -21.01 -5.90
C VAL A 115 27.25 -21.42 -7.08
N ALA A 116 27.83 -22.62 -7.02
CA ALA A 116 28.55 -23.17 -8.15
C ALA A 116 27.62 -23.06 -9.37
N GLU A 117 28.11 -22.44 -10.43
CA GLU A 117 27.43 -22.38 -11.70
C GLU A 117 27.01 -23.81 -12.08
N PRO A 118 25.71 -24.10 -12.29
CA PRO A 118 25.31 -25.41 -12.75
C PRO A 118 26.03 -25.68 -14.08
N PRO A 119 26.57 -26.90 -14.30
CA PRO A 119 27.28 -27.19 -15.54
C PRO A 119 26.39 -26.85 -16.72
N ALA A 120 26.95 -26.14 -17.70
CA ALA A 120 26.26 -25.77 -18.91
C ALA A 120 25.54 -26.99 -19.50
N VAL A 121 24.21 -26.98 -19.44
CA VAL A 121 23.40 -27.94 -20.17
C VAL A 121 23.64 -27.61 -21.64
N GLN A 122 24.39 -28.49 -22.31
CA GLN A 122 24.53 -28.47 -23.76
C GLN A 122 23.12 -28.31 -24.36
N PRO A 123 22.88 -27.32 -25.23
CA PRO A 123 21.62 -27.25 -25.95
C PRO A 123 21.43 -28.59 -26.65
N SER A 124 20.48 -29.38 -26.18
CA SER A 124 20.04 -30.55 -26.93
C SER A 124 19.58 -30.00 -28.27
N ALA A 125 20.17 -30.49 -29.36
CA ALA A 125 19.83 -30.09 -30.71
C ALA A 125 18.35 -30.41 -30.95
N TRP A 126 17.49 -29.45 -30.66
CA TRP A 126 16.11 -29.49 -31.12
C TRP A 126 16.18 -29.36 -32.63
N ALA A 127 15.89 -30.46 -33.32
CA ALA A 127 15.66 -30.43 -34.75
C ALA A 127 14.61 -29.34 -35.03
N PRO A 128 14.81 -28.45 -36.02
CA PRO A 128 13.84 -27.43 -36.30
C PRO A 128 12.50 -28.11 -36.59
N ALA A 129 11.51 -27.83 -35.74
CA ALA A 129 10.13 -28.11 -36.08
C ALA A 129 9.86 -27.27 -37.33
N THR A 130 9.67 -27.93 -38.47
CA THR A 130 9.09 -27.31 -39.66
C THR A 130 7.75 -26.75 -39.24
N ALA A 131 7.72 -25.46 -38.95
CA ALA A 131 6.50 -24.70 -38.81
C ALA A 131 5.83 -24.75 -40.19
N ASP A 132 4.78 -25.56 -40.29
CA ASP A 132 3.87 -25.54 -41.42
C ASP A 132 3.12 -24.19 -41.34
N HIS A 133 3.74 -23.17 -41.91
CA HIS A 133 3.17 -21.82 -42.00
C HIS A 133 2.08 -21.86 -43.07
N ALA A 134 0.85 -22.11 -42.65
CA ALA A 134 -0.30 -21.70 -43.44
C ALA A 134 -0.34 -20.15 -43.46
N PRO A 135 -0.39 -19.49 -44.63
CA PRO A 135 -0.47 -18.04 -44.69
C PRO A 135 -1.78 -17.56 -44.05
N PHE A 136 -1.66 -16.55 -43.19
CA PHE A 136 -2.79 -15.88 -42.56
C PHE A 136 -3.67 -15.22 -43.64
N VAL A 137 -4.93 -15.64 -43.73
CA VAL A 137 -5.96 -14.99 -44.54
C VAL A 137 -6.72 -14.02 -43.65
N ALA A 138 -6.57 -12.72 -43.90
CA ALA A 138 -7.32 -11.70 -43.18
C ALA A 138 -8.82 -11.78 -43.54
N PRO A 139 -9.74 -11.70 -42.56
CA PRO A 139 -11.16 -11.60 -42.86
C PRO A 139 -11.50 -10.26 -43.54
N GLU A 140 -12.44 -10.31 -44.47
CA GLU A 140 -12.93 -9.16 -45.23
C GLU A 140 -13.55 -8.11 -44.29
N PRO A 141 -13.26 -6.80 -44.48
CA PRO A 141 -13.80 -5.76 -43.61
C PRO A 141 -15.33 -5.66 -43.75
N ALA A 142 -16.02 -5.63 -42.62
CA ALA A 142 -17.46 -5.43 -42.56
C ALA A 142 -17.87 -4.06 -43.14
N PRO A 143 -19.07 -3.93 -43.75
CA PRO A 143 -19.52 -2.67 -44.31
C PRO A 143 -19.69 -1.60 -43.23
N SER A 144 -19.14 -0.42 -43.52
CA SER A 144 -19.22 0.79 -42.69
C SER A 144 -20.67 1.15 -42.40
N VAL A 145 -21.07 1.15 -41.13
CA VAL A 145 -22.34 1.74 -40.70
C VAL A 145 -22.23 3.26 -40.79
N GLU A 146 -23.06 3.85 -41.65
CA GLU A 146 -23.24 5.29 -41.79
C GLU A 146 -23.52 5.95 -40.43
N GLU A 147 -22.82 7.07 -40.22
CA GLU A 147 -22.97 7.98 -39.09
C GLU A 147 -24.42 8.51 -39.06
N VAL A 148 -25.20 8.08 -38.07
CA VAL A 148 -26.52 8.67 -37.80
C VAL A 148 -26.32 10.08 -37.25
N ALA A 149 -26.55 11.06 -38.10
CA ALA A 149 -26.61 12.47 -37.73
C ALA A 149 -27.68 12.68 -36.65
N SER A 150 -27.21 12.98 -35.44
CA SER A 150 -28.02 13.48 -34.33
C SER A 150 -28.66 14.81 -34.73
N THR A 151 -29.98 14.81 -34.90
CA THR A 151 -30.79 16.04 -34.98
C THR A 151 -31.79 16.03 -33.84
N VAL A 152 -31.47 16.77 -32.78
CA VAL A 152 -32.45 17.21 -31.79
C VAL A 152 -32.60 18.72 -31.90
N PRO A 153 -33.79 19.20 -32.29
CA PRO A 153 -34.38 20.37 -31.69
C PRO A 153 -35.78 19.99 -31.19
N GLY A 154 -36.33 20.43 -30.06
CA GLY A 154 -36.04 21.53 -29.17
C GLY A 154 -37.38 21.88 -28.50
N LEU A 155 -37.33 22.41 -27.29
CA LEU A 155 -38.35 23.25 -26.65
C LEU A 155 -39.78 22.69 -26.49
N GLY A 156 -40.15 22.48 -25.22
CA GLY A 156 -41.54 22.34 -24.80
C GLY A 156 -41.67 22.48 -23.29
N VAL A 157 -41.54 23.70 -22.78
CA VAL A 157 -42.08 24.08 -21.47
C VAL A 157 -43.57 24.30 -21.67
N SER A 158 -44.42 23.69 -20.84
CA SER A 158 -45.82 24.15 -20.68
C SER A 158 -46.38 23.78 -19.31
N LEU A 159 -46.73 24.87 -18.62
CA LEU A 159 -47.79 25.13 -17.63
C LEU A 159 -47.85 24.31 -16.33
#